data_AF-X1JMH2-F1
#
_entry.id   AF-X1JMH2-F1
#
_cell.length_a   1.000
_cell.length_b   1.000
_cell.length_c   1.000
_cell.angle_alpha   90.00
_cell.angle_beta   90.00
_cell.angle_gamma   90.00
#
_symmetry.space_group_name_H-M   'P 1'
#
loop_
_entity.id
_entity.type
_entity.pdbx_description
1 polymer ?
#
loop_
_entity_poly.entity_id
_entity_poly.type
_entity_poly.pdbx_seq_one_letter_code
_entity_poly.pdbx_strand_id
1 'polypeptide(L)'
;MEPQDLRSLQILEEIGNTHSPSQRYLARKLNISLGLANSFVKRLAKKGYVKITTIPRNRVKYMLTPQGFAEKSRLTYKFIQHSFSLYKEALKKFEGLVNELEKRKVKTVVFYGASDLAEITFVSLKATNI
;
A
#
# COMPACT_ATOMS: atom_id res chain seq x y z
N MET A 1 4.47 0.95 9.07
CA MET A 1 3.27 1.78 8.78
C MET A 1 2.08 1.03 9.34
N GLU A 2 1.18 1.70 10.07
CA GLU A 2 0.02 1.02 10.66
C GLU A 2 -0.95 0.55 9.57
N PRO A 3 -1.57 -0.63 9.71
CA PRO A 3 -2.57 -1.11 8.75
C PRO A 3 -3.72 -0.12 8.52
N GLN A 4 -4.11 0.63 9.56
CA GLN A 4 -5.15 1.67 9.46
C GLN A 4 -4.73 2.86 8.59
N ASP A 5 -3.44 3.22 8.59
CA ASP A 5 -2.90 4.31 7.75
C ASP A 5 -2.95 3.92 6.28
N LEU A 6 -2.59 2.67 5.96
CA LEU A 6 -2.67 2.16 4.59
C LEU A 6 -4.13 2.14 4.08
N ARG A 7 -5.07 1.67 4.90
CA ARG A 7 -6.50 1.69 4.55
C ARG A 7 -7.03 3.12 4.35
N SER A 8 -6.58 4.05 5.20
CA SER A 8 -6.93 5.46 5.06
C SER A 8 -6.39 6.05 3.76
N LEU A 9 -5.12 5.76 3.42
CA LEU A 9 -4.50 6.17 2.16
C LEU A 9 -5.30 5.65 0.95
N GLN A 10 -5.61 4.34 0.93
CA GLN A 10 -6.39 3.72 -0.15
C GLN A 10 -7.76 4.38 -0.34
N ILE A 11 -8.48 4.67 0.75
CA ILE A 11 -9.79 5.35 0.64
C ILE A 11 -9.64 6.78 0.12
N LEU A 12 -8.64 7.54 0.59
CA LEU A 12 -8.39 8.90 0.12
C LEU A 12 -7.97 8.91 -1.36
N GLU A 13 -7.19 7.91 -1.80
CA GLU A 13 -6.84 7.71 -3.21
C GLU A 13 -8.07 7.47 -4.07
N GLU A 14 -8.92 6.52 -3.70
CA GLU A 14 -10.15 6.19 -4.45
C GLU A 14 -11.11 7.39 -4.55
N ILE A 15 -11.29 8.14 -3.46
CA ILE A 15 -12.12 9.35 -3.45
C ILE A 15 -11.50 10.46 -4.30
N GLY A 16 -10.16 10.57 -4.33
CA GLY A 16 -9.46 11.60 -5.11
C GLY A 16 -9.38 11.29 -6.61
N ASN A 17 -9.36 10.01 -7.01
CA ASN A 17 -9.16 9.59 -8.39
C ASN A 17 -10.49 9.35 -9.16
N THR A 18 -11.58 9.07 -8.45
CA THR A 18 -12.88 8.78 -9.08
C THR A 18 -13.90 9.88 -8.80
N HIS A 19 -14.83 10.11 -9.73
CA HIS A 19 -16.00 10.95 -9.47
C HIS A 19 -16.95 10.21 -8.50
N SER A 20 -16.61 10.27 -7.21
CA SER A 20 -17.46 9.91 -6.05
C SER A 20 -17.80 8.43 -5.92
N PRO A 21 -16.88 7.62 -5.35
CA PRO A 21 -17.10 6.19 -5.18
C PRO A 21 -18.20 5.91 -4.15
N SER A 22 -18.96 4.84 -4.33
CA SER A 22 -19.90 4.38 -3.28
C SER A 22 -19.17 3.62 -2.17
N GLN A 23 -19.78 3.51 -0.99
CA GLN A 23 -19.22 2.68 0.10
C GLN A 23 -19.04 1.21 -0.30
N ARG A 24 -19.97 0.67 -1.11
CA ARG A 24 -19.88 -0.71 -1.62
C ARG A 24 -18.72 -0.86 -2.61
N TYR A 25 -18.48 0.15 -3.43
CA TYR A 25 -17.30 0.17 -4.30
C TYR A 25 -16.01 0.15 -3.49
N LEU A 26 -15.89 1.05 -2.50
CA LEU A 26 -14.72 1.08 -1.60
C LEU A 26 -14.52 -0.26 -0.89
N ALA A 27 -15.59 -0.86 -0.35
CA ALA A 27 -15.53 -2.16 0.32
C ALA A 27 -14.98 -3.26 -0.60
N ARG A 28 -15.48 -3.35 -1.85
CA ARG A 28 -15.01 -4.32 -2.85
C ARG A 28 -13.56 -4.06 -3.25
N LYS A 29 -13.21 -2.81 -3.55
CA LYS A 29 -11.88 -2.42 -4.02
C LYS A 29 -10.81 -2.67 -2.95
N LEU A 30 -11.13 -2.44 -1.68
CA LEU A 30 -10.21 -2.65 -0.56
C LEU A 30 -10.29 -4.08 0.02
N ASN A 31 -11.19 -4.91 -0.49
CA ASN A 31 -11.48 -6.25 0.05
C ASN A 31 -11.78 -6.23 1.56
N ILE A 32 -12.73 -5.39 1.98
CA ILE A 32 -13.20 -5.25 3.37
C ILE A 32 -14.72 -5.28 3.44
N SER A 33 -15.27 -5.48 4.64
CA SER A 33 -16.71 -5.41 4.85
C SER A 33 -17.26 -3.99 4.62
N LEU A 34 -18.53 -3.90 4.22
CA LEU A 34 -19.22 -2.62 4.05
C LEU A 34 -19.22 -1.78 5.35
N GLY A 35 -19.37 -2.43 6.50
CA GLY A 35 -19.33 -1.79 7.81
C GLY A 35 -17.96 -1.17 8.11
N LEU A 36 -16.87 -1.86 7.78
CA LEU A 36 -15.51 -1.33 7.93
C LEU A 36 -15.27 -0.15 6.99
N ALA A 37 -15.66 -0.25 5.72
CA ALA A 37 -15.56 0.86 4.78
C ALA A 37 -16.32 2.10 5.28
N ASN A 38 -17.56 1.93 5.77
CA ASN A 38 -18.35 3.00 6.35
C ASN A 38 -17.68 3.62 7.60
N SER A 39 -17.11 2.78 8.48
CA SER A 39 -16.38 3.24 9.67
C SER A 39 -15.16 4.10 9.30
N PHE A 40 -14.38 3.68 8.30
CA PHE A 40 -13.25 4.48 7.82
C PHE A 40 -13.70 5.80 7.19
N VAL A 41 -14.71 5.79 6.32
CA VAL A 41 -15.24 7.02 5.70
C VAL A 41 -15.73 8.00 6.76
N LYS A 42 -16.51 7.53 7.74
CA LYS A 42 -16.98 8.36 8.86
C LYS A 42 -15.82 8.93 9.69
N ARG A 43 -14.78 8.13 9.94
CA ARG A 43 -13.58 8.57 10.66
C ARG A 43 -12.80 9.63 9.91
N LEU A 44 -12.58 9.45 8.61
CA LEU A 44 -11.91 10.41 7.75
C LEU A 44 -12.71 11.71 7.63
N ALA A 45 -14.05 11.61 7.59
CA ALA A 45 -14.92 12.78 7.64
C ALA A 45 -14.85 13.51 8.99
N LYS A 46 -14.86 12.79 10.12
CA LYS A 46 -14.68 13.36 11.46
C LYS A 46 -13.34 14.09 11.61
N LYS A 47 -12.29 13.61 10.94
CA LYS A 47 -10.97 14.25 10.89
C LYS A 47 -10.90 15.46 9.94
N GLY A 48 -11.97 15.75 9.20
CA GLY A 48 -12.01 16.85 8.22
C GLY A 48 -11.38 16.53 6.87
N TYR A 49 -10.99 15.27 6.60
CA TYR A 49 -10.29 14.89 5.38
C TYR A 49 -11.25 14.61 4.22
N VAL A 50 -12.47 14.17 4.53
CA VAL A 50 -13.51 13.85 3.56
C VAL A 50 -14.78 14.64 3.88
N LYS A 51 -15.28 15.38 2.89
CA LYS A 51 -16.61 15.98 2.95
C LYS A 51 -17.63 14.99 2.43
N ILE A 52 -18.70 14.78 3.21
CA ILE A 52 -19.85 13.95 2.84
C ILE A 52 -20.98 14.90 2.41
N THR A 53 -21.56 14.69 1.23
CA THR A 53 -22.66 15.53 0.73
C THR A 53 -23.75 14.65 0.14
N THR A 54 -24.99 14.92 0.50
CA THR A 54 -26.16 14.25 -0.11
C THR A 54 -26.51 14.97 -1.41
N ILE A 55 -26.65 14.22 -2.49
CA ILE A 55 -27.06 14.70 -3.81
C ILE A 55 -28.47 14.17 -4.16
N PRO A 56 -29.16 14.74 -5.16
CA PRO A 56 -30.50 14.32 -5.53
C PRO A 56 -30.62 12.80 -5.76
N ARG A 57 -31.81 12.27 -5.44
CA ARG A 57 -32.11 10.83 -5.33
C ARG A 57 -31.50 10.16 -4.08
N ASN A 58 -31.30 10.90 -2.99
CA ASN A 58 -30.77 10.39 -1.71
C ASN A 58 -29.44 9.63 -1.83
N ARG A 59 -28.57 10.07 -2.75
CA ARG A 59 -27.25 9.46 -2.95
C ARG A 59 -26.20 10.25 -2.17
N VAL A 60 -25.17 9.55 -1.69
CA VAL A 60 -24.06 10.16 -0.96
C VAL A 60 -22.87 10.37 -1.90
N LYS A 61 -22.30 11.57 -1.86
CA LYS A 61 -21.09 11.97 -2.57
C LYS A 61 -19.96 12.19 -1.57
N TYR A 62 -18.79 11.65 -1.86
CA TYR A 62 -17.55 11.88 -1.10
C TYR A 62 -16.61 12.77 -1.89
N MET A 63 -16.03 13.76 -1.22
CA MET A 63 -15.05 14.69 -1.80
C MET A 63 -13.90 14.91 -0.83
N LEU A 64 -12.68 14.93 -1.34
CA LEU A 64 -11.51 15.33 -0.53
C LEU A 64 -11.61 16.82 -0.20
N THR A 65 -11.28 17.17 1.04
CA THR A 65 -11.02 18.56 1.44
C THR A 65 -9.56 18.91 1.14
N PRO A 66 -9.16 20.20 1.19
CA PRO A 66 -7.75 20.57 1.11
C PRO A 66 -6.88 19.84 2.17
N GLN A 67 -7.42 19.69 3.39
CA GLN A 67 -6.76 18.91 4.46
C GLN A 67 -6.67 17.41 4.11
N GLY A 68 -7.67 16.87 3.42
CA GLY A 68 -7.66 15.49 2.92
C GLY A 68 -6.60 15.25 1.84
N PHE A 69 -6.38 16.22 0.95
CA PHE A 69 -5.27 16.15 -0.02
C PHE A 69 -3.90 16.21 0.66
N ALA A 70 -3.74 17.08 1.67
CA ALA A 70 -2.52 17.14 2.46
C ALA A 70 -2.25 15.83 3.20
N GLU A 71 -3.29 15.24 3.82
CA GLU A 71 -3.17 13.96 4.52
C GLU A 71 -2.87 12.80 3.55
N LYS A 72 -3.54 12.75 2.40
CA LYS A 72 -3.24 11.76 1.34
C LYS A 72 -1.76 11.83 0.96
N SER A 73 -1.22 13.04 0.77
CA SER A 73 0.19 13.25 0.44
C SER A 73 1.12 12.80 1.57
N ARG A 74 0.81 13.15 2.82
CA ARG A 74 1.57 12.73 4.01
C ARG A 74 1.60 11.20 4.16
N LEU A 75 0.45 10.54 4.00
CA LEU A 75 0.34 9.09 4.06
C LEU A 75 1.07 8.41 2.90
N THR A 76 1.00 8.98 1.70
CA THR A 76 1.76 8.50 0.52
C THR A 76 3.26 8.54 0.81
N TYR A 77 3.76 9.66 1.33
CA TYR A 77 5.17 9.78 1.70
C TYR A 77 5.57 8.73 2.76
N LYS A 78 4.76 8.59 3.82
CA LYS A 78 4.99 7.56 4.87
C LYS A 78 4.97 6.15 4.30
N PHE A 79 4.10 5.86 3.32
CA PHE A 79 4.05 4.58 2.64
C PHE A 79 5.35 4.31 1.88
N ILE A 80 5.81 5.27 1.08
CA ILE A 80 7.06 5.16 0.30
C ILE A 80 8.25 4.92 1.23
N GLN A 81 8.38 5.72 2.31
CA GLN A 81 9.46 5.54 3.28
C GLN A 81 9.47 4.14 3.90
N HIS A 82 8.29 3.65 4.29
CA HIS A 82 8.14 2.32 4.86
C HIS A 82 8.47 1.20 3.87
N SER A 83 7.94 1.29 2.65
CA SER A 83 8.20 0.33 1.57
C SER A 83 9.68 0.27 1.22
N PHE A 84 10.37 1.41 1.21
CA PHE A 84 11.81 1.46 0.97
C PHE A 84 12.63 0.83 2.12
N SER A 85 12.22 1.02 3.38
CA SER A 85 12.85 0.33 4.51
C SER A 85 12.69 -1.19 4.38
N LEU A 86 11.48 -1.66 4.09
CA LEU A 86 11.22 -3.08 3.88
C LEU A 86 12.05 -3.67 2.73
N TYR A 87 12.17 -2.93 1.62
CA TYR A 87 13.02 -3.32 0.50
C TYR A 87 14.48 -3.47 0.93
N LYS A 88 15.05 -2.49 1.64
CA LYS A 88 16.42 -2.55 2.14
C LYS A 88 16.65 -3.71 3.12
N GLU A 89 15.69 -3.96 4.01
CA GLU A 89 15.75 -5.08 4.95
C GLU A 89 15.70 -6.42 4.23
N ALA A 90 14.84 -6.55 3.21
CA ALA A 90 14.78 -7.75 2.37
C ALA A 90 16.11 -7.97 1.64
N LEU A 91 16.66 -6.93 1.00
CA LEU A 91 17.94 -6.99 0.30
C LEU A 91 19.06 -7.49 1.23
N LYS A 92 19.18 -6.91 2.43
CA LYS A 92 20.19 -7.34 3.42
C LYS A 92 20.02 -8.80 3.85
N LYS A 93 18.78 -9.28 4.00
CA LYS A 93 18.51 -10.69 4.33
C LYS A 93 18.91 -11.61 3.19
N PHE A 94 18.61 -11.25 1.94
CA PHE A 94 18.98 -12.05 0.78
C PHE A 94 20.47 -12.04 0.50
N GLU A 95 21.17 -10.92 0.69
CA GLU A 95 22.64 -10.89 0.68
C GLU A 95 23.22 -11.90 1.68
N GLY A 96 22.67 -11.98 2.89
CA GLY A 96 23.06 -12.98 3.88
C GLY A 96 22.87 -14.42 3.38
N LEU A 97 21.71 -14.73 2.79
CA LEU A 97 21.41 -16.05 2.22
C LEU A 97 22.32 -16.39 1.04
N VAL A 98 22.55 -15.44 0.13
CA VAL A 98 23.42 -15.61 -1.03
C VAL A 98 24.86 -15.89 -0.59
N ASN A 99 25.38 -15.15 0.39
CA ASN A 99 26.70 -15.40 0.97
C ASN A 99 26.81 -16.80 1.59
N GLU A 100 25.73 -17.31 2.18
CA GLU A 100 25.70 -18.68 2.70
C GLU A 100 25.73 -19.73 1.58
N LEU A 101 24.98 -19.50 0.49
CA LEU A 101 25.00 -20.37 -0.70
C LEU A 101 26.38 -20.40 -1.36
N GLU A 102 27.07 -19.27 -1.43
CA GLU A 102 28.43 -19.17 -1.97
C GLU A 102 29.42 -19.96 -1.11
N LYS A 103 29.35 -19.83 0.22
CA LYS A 103 30.15 -20.64 1.16
C LYS A 103 29.90 -22.15 1.01
N ARG A 104 28.67 -22.53 0.69
CA ARG A 104 28.28 -23.92 0.39
C ARG A 104 28.65 -24.36 -1.03
N LYS A 105 29.28 -23.49 -1.84
CA LYS A 105 29.70 -23.72 -3.24
C LYS A 105 28.53 -24.12 -4.15
N VAL A 106 27.35 -23.58 -3.88
CA VAL A 106 26.19 -23.72 -4.78
C VAL A 106 26.50 -22.98 -6.08
N LYS A 107 26.25 -23.64 -7.23
CA LYS A 107 26.53 -23.10 -8.58
C LYS A 107 25.28 -22.76 -9.38
N THR A 108 24.11 -23.09 -8.87
CA THR A 108 22.87 -22.89 -9.60
C THR A 108 21.75 -22.61 -8.61
N VAL A 109 21.09 -21.48 -8.80
CA VAL A 109 19.91 -21.07 -8.05
C VAL A 109 18.76 -20.92 -9.05
N VAL A 110 17.62 -21.53 -8.74
CA VAL A 110 16.42 -21.46 -9.58
C VAL A 110 15.35 -20.66 -8.85
N PHE A 111 14.81 -19.65 -9.53
CA PHE A 111 13.65 -18.90 -9.05
C PHE A 111 12.37 -19.50 -9.60
N TYR A 112 11.46 -19.88 -8.70
CA TYR A 112 10.13 -20.31 -9.09
C TYR A 112 9.13 -19.16 -8.91
N GLY A 113 8.83 -18.48 -10.03
CA GLY A 113 7.92 -17.35 -10.08
C GLY A 113 8.62 -15.98 -10.14
N ALA A 114 8.00 -15.02 -10.85
CA ALA A 114 8.45 -13.65 -10.93
C ALA A 114 7.78 -12.81 -9.84
N SER A 115 8.46 -12.66 -8.72
CA SER A 115 8.01 -11.85 -7.58
C SER A 115 9.06 -10.81 -7.21
N ASP A 116 8.67 -9.79 -6.46
CA ASP A 116 9.58 -8.77 -5.92
C ASP A 116 10.76 -9.43 -5.17
N LEU A 117 10.52 -10.53 -4.45
CA LEU A 117 11.58 -11.26 -3.76
C LEU A 117 12.55 -11.95 -4.73
N ALA A 118 12.04 -12.49 -5.84
CA ALA A 118 12.89 -13.10 -6.87
C ALA A 118 13.80 -12.05 -7.51
N GLU A 119 13.27 -10.86 -7.80
CA GLU A 119 14.04 -9.74 -8.32
C GLU A 119 15.11 -9.28 -7.31
N ILE A 120 14.73 -9.06 -6.05
CA ILE A 120 15.66 -8.67 -4.98
C ILE A 120 16.79 -9.70 -4.84
N THR A 121 16.43 -10.98 -4.80
CA THR A 121 17.41 -12.06 -4.66
C THR A 121 18.34 -12.14 -5.88
N PHE A 122 17.79 -11.96 -7.08
CA PHE A 122 18.58 -11.93 -8.31
C PHE A 122 19.59 -10.77 -8.33
N VAL A 123 19.19 -9.59 -7.85
CA VAL A 123 20.11 -8.46 -7.67
C VAL A 123 21.21 -8.80 -6.67
N SER A 124 20.88 -9.45 -5.54
CA SER A 124 21.88 -9.89 -4.56
C SER A 124 22.85 -10.94 -5.12
N LEU A 125 22.39 -11.87 -5.98
CA LEU A 125 23.24 -12.87 -6.63
C LEU A 125 24.28 -12.24 -7.56
N LYS A 126 23.93 -11.16 -8.26
CA LYS A 126 24.88 -10.47 -9.15
C LYS A 126 26.11 -9.89 -8.43
N ALA A 127 26.05 -9.75 -7.11
CA ALA A 127 27.18 -9.30 -6.30
C ALA A 127 28.14 -10.44 -5.91
N THR A 128 27.84 -11.70 -6.26
CA THR A 128 28.68 -12.88 -5.97
C THR A 128 29.03 -13.65 -7.24
N ASN A 129 29.84 -14.70 -7.10
CA ASN A 129 30.28 -15.56 -8.20
C ASN A 129 29.35 -16.77 -8.45
N ILE A 130 28.11 -16.74 -7.93
CA ILE A 130 27.09 -17.79 -8.14
C ILE A 130 26.44 -17.64 -9.53
#